data_AF-A0A3S1HUY0-F1
#
_entry.id   AF-A0A3S1HUY0-F1
#
_cell.length_a   1.000
_cell.length_b   1.000
_cell.length_c   1.000
_cell.angle_alpha   90.00
_cell.angle_beta   90.00
_cell.angle_gamma   90.00
#
_symmetry.space_group_name_H-M   'P 1'
#
loop_
_entity.id
_entity.type
_entity.pdbx_description
1 polymer ?
#
loop_
_entity_poly.entity_id
_entity_poly.type
_entity_poly.pdbx_seq_one_letter_code
_entity_poly.pdbx_strand_id
1 'polypeptide(L)'
;MWPVDKSRGERSLGSVLRKRVMEKFSKAEASVVDEAECDRAYTSLQRIVTDTHRNRWMRSHITNASGATAESLDKTLSDEGLTELKEEGTKGLSTIYKDKFVSMASTSDASKKG
;
A
#
# COMPACT_ATOMS: atom_id res chain seq x y z
N MET A 1 -14.25 -10.75 -6.82
CA MET A 1 -13.22 -10.10 -7.67
C MET A 1 -12.61 -8.96 -6.88
N TRP A 2 -11.27 -8.81 -6.86
CA TRP A 2 -10.63 -7.77 -6.04
C TRP A 2 -11.04 -6.36 -6.51
N PRO A 3 -11.44 -5.47 -5.59
CA PRO A 3 -11.87 -4.12 -5.96
C PRO A 3 -10.68 -3.32 -6.51
N VAL A 4 -10.97 -2.45 -7.48
CA VAL A 4 -10.01 -1.48 -8.01
C VAL A 4 -10.17 -0.20 -7.21
N ASP A 5 -9.15 0.11 -6.41
CA ASP A 5 -8.99 1.41 -5.77
C ASP A 5 -8.71 2.50 -6.83
N LYS A 6 -9.61 3.49 -6.91
CA LYS A 6 -9.51 4.62 -7.85
C LYS A 6 -8.45 5.65 -7.44
N SER A 7 -8.12 5.70 -6.15
CA SER A 7 -7.13 6.65 -5.62
C SER A 7 -5.68 6.26 -5.92
N ARG A 8 -5.45 5.03 -6.39
CA ARG A 8 -4.12 4.44 -6.63
C ARG A 8 -3.92 3.97 -8.07
N GLY A 9 -4.81 4.34 -8.99
CA GLY A 9 -4.71 4.08 -10.42
C GLY A 9 -4.24 2.66 -10.79
N GLU A 10 -3.14 2.59 -11.54
CA GLU A 10 -2.52 1.32 -11.97
C GLU A 10 -1.82 0.55 -10.85
N ARG A 11 -1.49 1.21 -9.73
CA ARG A 11 -0.82 0.62 -8.56
C ARG A 11 -1.80 -0.10 -7.63
N SER A 12 -3.09 0.11 -7.85
CA SER A 12 -4.16 -0.61 -7.17
C SER A 12 -4.00 -2.12 -7.32
N LEU A 13 -4.09 -2.85 -6.21
CA LEU A 13 -3.93 -4.31 -6.20
C LEU A 13 -4.88 -4.99 -7.19
N GLY A 14 -6.14 -4.53 -7.26
CA GLY A 14 -7.12 -5.07 -8.19
C GLY A 14 -6.72 -4.86 -9.67
N SER A 15 -6.17 -3.70 -10.00
CA SER A 15 -5.66 -3.39 -11.35
C SER A 15 -4.46 -4.27 -11.70
N VAL A 16 -3.50 -4.39 -10.79
CA VAL A 16 -2.29 -5.22 -10.97
C VAL A 16 -2.65 -6.69 -11.15
N LEU A 17 -3.57 -7.21 -10.34
CA LEU A 17 -4.01 -8.60 -10.47
C LEU A 17 -4.66 -8.88 -11.82
N ARG A 18 -5.56 -7.99 -12.27
CA ARG A 18 -6.18 -8.12 -13.60
C ARG A 18 -5.13 -8.11 -14.71
N LYS A 19 -4.20 -7.15 -14.67
CA LYS A 19 -3.11 -7.05 -15.65
C LYS A 19 -2.29 -8.34 -15.71
N ARG A 20 -1.84 -8.84 -14.56
CA ARG A 20 -1.06 -10.09 -14.48
C ARG A 20 -1.83 -11.31 -14.98
N VAL A 21 -3.13 -11.40 -14.66
CA VAL A 21 -3.99 -12.48 -15.16
C VAL A 21 -4.12 -12.40 -16.68
N MET A 22 -4.35 -11.21 -17.25
CA MET A 22 -4.43 -11.03 -18.70
C MET A 22 -3.11 -11.37 -19.40
N GLU A 23 -1.97 -11.02 -18.80
CA GLU A 23 -0.63 -11.34 -19.33
C GLU A 23 -0.36 -12.86 -19.34
N LYS A 24 -0.65 -13.55 -18.23
CA LYS A 24 -0.40 -14.99 -18.09
C LYS A 24 -1.44 -15.86 -18.83
N PHE A 25 -2.69 -15.43 -18.88
CA PHE A 25 -3.81 -16.17 -19.48
C PHE A 25 -4.33 -15.52 -20.76
N SER A 26 -3.43 -15.02 -21.61
CA SER A 26 -3.79 -14.30 -22.85
C SER A 26 -4.61 -15.13 -23.84
N LYS A 27 -4.49 -16.47 -23.83
CA LYS A 27 -5.25 -17.39 -24.68
C LYS A 27 -6.32 -18.18 -23.91
N ALA A 28 -6.71 -17.71 -22.73
CA ALA A 28 -7.64 -18.40 -21.83
C ALA A 28 -7.24 -19.87 -21.61
N GLU A 29 -8.10 -20.82 -21.98
CA GLU A 29 -7.87 -22.27 -21.80
C GLU A 29 -6.74 -22.84 -22.66
N ALA A 30 -6.35 -22.14 -23.73
CA ALA A 30 -5.25 -22.55 -24.61
C ALA A 30 -3.88 -21.99 -24.17
N SER A 31 -3.81 -21.28 -23.03
CA SER A 31 -2.55 -20.82 -22.46
C SER A 31 -1.77 -21.98 -21.87
N VAL A 32 -0.48 -22.09 -22.21
CA VAL A 32 0.44 -23.02 -21.54
C VAL A 32 0.84 -22.41 -20.21
N VAL A 33 0.51 -23.07 -19.11
CA VAL A 33 0.73 -22.57 -17.74
C VAL A 33 1.49 -23.60 -16.92
N ASP A 34 2.42 -23.13 -16.08
CA ASP A 34 3.03 -23.95 -15.04
C ASP A 34 2.04 -24.08 -13.86
N GLU A 35 1.49 -25.27 -13.69
CA GLU A 35 0.53 -25.59 -12.62
C GLU A 35 1.10 -25.31 -11.23
N ALA A 36 2.39 -25.60 -11.01
CA ALA A 36 3.04 -25.34 -9.73
C ALA A 36 3.25 -23.83 -9.46
N GLU A 37 3.44 -23.01 -10.50
CA GLU A 37 3.43 -21.54 -10.36
C GLU A 37 2.01 -21.04 -10.01
N CYS A 38 0.99 -21.60 -10.65
CA CYS A 38 -0.40 -21.24 -10.41
C CYS A 38 -0.84 -21.53 -8.96
N ASP A 39 -0.49 -22.71 -8.43
CA ASP A 39 -0.78 -23.09 -7.04
C ASP A 39 -0.09 -22.18 -6.02
N ARG A 40 1.16 -21.79 -6.31
CA ARG A 40 1.91 -20.83 -5.49
C ARG A 40 1.25 -19.45 -5.48
N ALA A 41 0.79 -18.98 -6.65
CA ALA A 41 0.08 -17.71 -6.78
C ALA A 41 -1.27 -17.75 -6.05
N TYR A 42 -2.05 -18.83 -6.23
CA TYR A 42 -3.32 -19.05 -5.56
C TYR A 42 -3.17 -19.05 -4.03
N THR A 43 -2.20 -19.83 -3.52
CA THR A 43 -1.90 -19.88 -2.08
C THR A 43 -1.53 -18.51 -1.53
N SER A 44 -0.78 -17.73 -2.31
CA SER A 44 -0.40 -16.37 -1.91
C SER A 44 -1.61 -15.44 -1.86
N LEU A 45 -2.52 -15.50 -2.83
CA LEU A 45 -3.77 -14.73 -2.82
C LEU A 45 -4.67 -15.11 -1.64
N GLN A 46 -4.78 -16.41 -1.35
CA GLN A 46 -5.56 -16.91 -0.21
C GLN A 46 -5.04 -16.35 1.11
N ARG A 47 -3.71 -16.21 1.27
CA ARG A 47 -3.10 -15.59 2.46
C ARG A 47 -3.44 -14.12 2.62
N ILE A 48 -3.56 -13.39 1.51
CA ILE A 48 -3.98 -11.98 1.52
C ILE A 48 -5.45 -11.87 1.91
N VAL A 49 -6.34 -12.66 1.30
CA VAL A 49 -7.80 -12.64 1.62
C VAL A 49 -8.07 -12.95 3.09
N THR A 50 -7.34 -13.92 3.64
CA THR A 50 -7.53 -14.38 5.02
C THR A 50 -6.76 -13.55 6.04
N ASP A 51 -6.07 -12.49 5.60
CA ASP A 51 -5.22 -11.65 6.45
C ASP A 51 -4.28 -12.49 7.33
N THR A 52 -3.74 -13.58 6.78
CA THR A 52 -3.03 -14.63 7.54
C THR A 52 -1.93 -14.05 8.43
N HIS A 53 -1.17 -13.08 7.90
CA HIS A 53 -0.05 -12.47 8.60
C HIS A 53 -0.49 -11.48 9.68
N ARG A 54 -1.58 -10.76 9.46
CA ARG A 54 -2.19 -9.89 10.48
C ARG A 54 -2.68 -10.70 11.67
N ASN A 55 -3.32 -11.84 11.39
CA ASN A 55 -3.87 -12.72 12.42
C ASN A 55 -2.78 -13.52 13.15
N ARG A 56 -1.73 -13.96 12.42
CA ARG A 56 -0.61 -14.70 13.01
C ARG A 56 0.31 -13.82 13.86
N TRP A 57 0.53 -12.57 13.45
CA TRP A 57 1.43 -11.63 14.13
C TRP A 57 0.69 -10.34 14.46
N MET A 58 -0.27 -10.45 15.39
CA MET A 58 -0.98 -9.30 15.91
C MET A 58 0.01 -8.35 16.59
N ARG A 59 0.05 -7.10 16.11
CA ARG A 59 0.86 -6.04 16.72
C ARG A 59 0.05 -5.37 17.83
N SER A 60 0.60 -5.31 19.05
CA SER A 60 -0.03 -4.67 20.21
C SER A 60 0.09 -3.13 20.19
N HIS A 61 1.06 -2.59 19.46
CA HIS A 61 1.34 -1.16 19.39
C HIS A 61 1.56 -0.71 17.94
N ILE A 62 1.33 0.58 17.70
CA ILE A 62 1.67 1.23 16.43
C ILE A 62 3.19 1.38 16.38
N THR A 63 3.86 0.41 15.78
CA THR A 63 5.30 0.43 15.53
C THR A 63 5.52 0.83 14.08
N ASN A 64 5.38 2.12 13.76
CA ASN A 64 5.87 2.65 12.50
C ASN A 64 7.00 3.64 12.77
N ALA A 65 8.07 3.55 11.98
CA ALA A 65 9.22 4.44 12.12
C ALA A 65 8.85 5.92 11.86
N SER A 66 7.73 6.13 11.18
CA SER A 66 7.16 7.44 10.90
C SER A 66 6.36 8.03 12.06
N GLY A 67 5.71 7.24 12.92
CA GLY A 67 4.66 7.79 13.79
C GLY A 67 3.39 8.24 13.03
N ALA A 68 3.29 7.97 11.73
CA ALA A 68 2.18 8.40 10.88
C ALA A 68 0.92 7.54 11.09
N THR A 69 -0.27 8.11 11.01
CA THR A 69 -1.52 7.33 11.07
C THR A 69 -1.76 6.56 9.77
N ALA A 70 -2.55 5.48 9.82
CA ALA A 70 -2.91 4.72 8.62
C ALA A 70 -3.57 5.59 7.54
N GLU A 71 -4.42 6.53 7.94
CA GLU A 71 -5.08 7.49 7.06
C GLU A 71 -4.08 8.45 6.39
N SER A 72 -3.11 8.97 7.15
CA SER A 72 -2.07 9.85 6.58
C SER A 72 -1.19 9.11 5.57
N LEU A 73 -0.89 7.83 5.82
CA LEU A 73 -0.14 6.97 4.91
C LEU A 73 -0.97 6.64 3.67
N ASP A 74 -2.27 6.39 3.83
CA ASP A 74 -3.20 6.15 2.74
C ASP A 74 -3.26 7.35 1.79
N LYS A 75 -3.46 8.55 2.35
CA LYS A 75 -3.45 9.81 1.60
C LYS A 75 -2.11 10.08 0.92
N THR A 76 -0.99 9.84 1.59
CA THR A 76 0.34 10.06 1.00
C THR A 76 0.62 9.11 -0.17
N LEU A 77 0.08 7.89 -0.12
CA LEU A 77 0.30 6.88 -1.15
C LEU A 77 -0.69 6.97 -2.32
N SER A 78 -1.73 7.80 -2.22
CA SER A 78 -2.65 8.07 -3.33
C SER A 78 -1.92 8.72 -4.52
N ASP A 79 -2.55 8.72 -5.68
CA ASP A 79 -2.00 9.35 -6.88
C ASP A 79 -1.83 10.86 -6.68
N GLU A 80 -2.76 11.51 -5.97
CA GLU A 80 -2.67 12.92 -5.57
C GLU A 80 -1.46 13.15 -4.65
N GLY A 81 -1.35 12.37 -3.56
CA GLY A 81 -0.26 12.53 -2.58
C GLY A 81 1.12 12.26 -3.18
N LEU A 82 1.23 11.34 -4.14
CA LEU A 82 2.47 11.14 -4.88
C LEU A 82 2.79 12.25 -5.87
N THR A 83 1.78 12.89 -6.44
CA THR A 83 1.97 14.02 -7.35
C THR A 83 2.49 15.22 -6.58
N GLU A 84 1.86 15.55 -5.44
CA GLU A 84 2.36 16.55 -4.49
C GLU A 84 3.81 16.27 -4.08
N LEU A 85 4.12 15.02 -3.72
CA LEU A 85 5.47 14.63 -3.30
C LEU A 85 6.53 14.77 -4.42
N LYS A 86 6.13 14.58 -5.69
CA LYS A 86 7.01 14.79 -6.84
C LYS A 86 7.23 16.27 -7.13
N GLU A 87 6.19 17.09 -6.97
CA GLU A 87 6.24 18.54 -7.18
C GLU A 87 7.08 19.26 -6.11
N GLU A 88 7.12 18.74 -4.87
CA GLU A 88 8.04 19.16 -3.80
C GLU A 88 9.54 18.83 -4.09
N GLY A 89 9.86 18.42 -5.32
CA GLY A 89 11.08 17.76 -5.81
C GLY A 89 12.45 18.45 -5.67
N THR A 90 12.74 19.12 -4.56
CA THR A 90 14.09 19.61 -4.21
C THR A 90 14.52 19.31 -2.79
N LYS A 91 13.59 18.90 -1.92
CA LYS A 91 13.91 18.39 -0.58
C LYS A 91 13.99 16.87 -0.66
N GLY A 92 15.12 16.27 -0.29
CA GLY A 92 15.23 14.81 -0.22
C GLY A 92 14.08 14.23 0.63
N LEU A 93 13.62 13.02 0.32
CA LEU A 93 12.54 12.35 1.07
C LEU A 93 12.77 12.45 2.60
N SER A 94 14.03 12.34 3.05
CA SER A 94 14.41 12.51 4.45
C SER A 94 14.11 13.90 5.04
N THR A 95 14.21 14.97 4.25
CA THR A 95 13.89 16.34 4.66
C THR A 95 12.38 16.58 4.68
N ILE A 96 11.64 16.06 3.70
CA ILE A 96 10.17 16.14 3.66
C ILE A 96 9.56 15.37 4.84
N TYR A 97 10.05 14.16 5.10
CA TYR A 97 9.61 13.37 6.24
C TYR A 97 10.01 14.03 7.57
N LYS A 98 11.22 14.61 7.69
CA LYS A 98 11.61 15.38 8.89
C LYS A 98 10.71 16.60 9.11
N ASP A 99 10.43 17.40 8.09
CA ASP A 99 9.57 18.59 8.22
C ASP A 99 8.14 18.20 8.61
N LYS A 100 7.56 17.14 8.02
CA LYS A 100 6.22 16.65 8.38
C LYS A 100 6.17 16.00 9.78
N PHE A 101 7.22 15.30 10.22
CA PHE A 101 7.26 14.73 11.58
C PHE A 101 7.53 15.78 12.67
N VAL A 102 8.34 16.81 12.39
CA VAL A 102 8.56 17.93 13.31
C VAL A 102 7.30 18.78 13.47
N SER A 103 6.51 18.98 12.39
CA SER A 103 5.26 19.74 12.49
C SER A 103 4.14 18.96 13.19
N MET A 104 4.06 17.63 13.02
CA MET A 104 3.12 16.77 13.77
C MET A 104 3.49 16.63 15.26
N ALA A 105 4.78 16.63 15.62
CA ALA A 105 5.21 16.60 17.01
C ALA A 105 4.74 17.85 17.77
N SER A 106 4.84 19.03 17.14
CA SER A 106 4.39 20.31 17.71
C SER A 106 2.88 20.41 17.91
N THR A 107 2.07 19.63 17.15
CA THR A 107 0.61 19.60 17.31
C THR A 107 0.15 18.66 18.42
N SER A 108 1.00 17.72 18.86
CA SER A 108 0.70 16.82 19.99
C SER A 108 0.87 17.47 21.37
N ASP A 109 1.67 18.54 21.49
CA ASP A 109 1.81 19.32 22.74
C ASP A 109 0.66 20.33 22.96
N ALA A 110 -0.07 20.72 21.89
CA ALA A 110 -1.18 21.66 21.99
C ALA A 110 -2.49 21.03 22.50
N SER A 111 -2.66 19.71 22.38
CA SER A 111 -3.90 19.03 22.78
C SER A 111 -3.89 18.47 24.22
N LYS A 112 -2.84 18.75 25.01
CA LYS A 112 -2.75 18.30 26.43
C LYS A 112 -2.92 19.44 27.46
N LYS A 113 -3.27 20.65 27.02
CA LYS A 113 -3.77 21.75 27.86
C LYS A 113 -5.08 22.28 27.30
N GLY A 114 -6.18 21.63 27.67
CA GLY A 114 -7.55 22.02 27.37
C GLY A 114 -8.51 21.10 28.09
#